data_AF-A0A962VWS8-F1
#
_entry.id   AF-A0A962VWS8-F1
#
_cell.length_a   1.000
_cell.length_b   1.000
_cell.length_c   1.000
_cell.angle_alpha   90.00
_cell.angle_beta   90.00
_cell.angle_gamma   90.00
#
_symmetry.space_group_name_H-M   'P 1'
#
loop_
_entity.id
_entity.type
_entity.pdbx_description
1 polymer ?
#
loop_
_entity_poly.entity_id
_entity_poly.type
_entity_poly.pdbx_seq_one_letter_code
_entity_poly.pdbx_strand_id
1 'polypeptide(L)'
;TFRQTGLQDQDEEFRDYGVVLRPELSNLRIATLMFGLPVSDDSRLTLGYHRFRQVDAAPFLRDAGIDAEPTGQAKEIGEEFSLALHFQEWEDLEMEVITGRFTAGRAYDAGAGEHTDRLFFKLTYEF
;
A
#
# COMPACT_ATOMS: atom_id res chain seq x y z
N THR A 1 -7.04 16.99 -16.01
CA THR A 1 -6.06 16.13 -15.30
C THR A 1 -6.37 16.18 -13.82
N PHE A 2 -6.43 15.04 -13.13
CA PHE A 2 -6.69 14.96 -11.69
C PHE A 2 -5.36 14.88 -10.91
N ARG A 3 -5.32 15.50 -9.73
CA ARG A 3 -4.18 15.52 -8.83
C ARG A 3 -4.68 15.72 -7.39
N GLN A 4 -4.02 15.13 -6.40
CA GLN A 4 -4.32 15.41 -4.99
C GLN A 4 -3.79 16.78 -4.58
N THR A 5 -4.30 17.32 -3.47
CA THR A 5 -3.95 18.66 -2.97
C THR A 5 -2.58 18.73 -2.29
N GLY A 6 -2.01 17.58 -1.92
CA GLY A 6 -0.77 17.48 -1.13
C GLY A 6 -0.97 17.68 0.38
N LEU A 7 -2.20 17.88 0.85
CA LEU A 7 -2.55 17.95 2.28
C LEU A 7 -3.07 16.62 2.84
N GLN A 8 -3.01 15.56 2.04
CA GLN A 8 -3.46 14.23 2.42
C GLN A 8 -2.36 13.61 3.27
N ASP A 9 -2.69 13.17 4.48
CA ASP A 9 -1.79 12.34 5.27
C ASP A 9 -2.05 10.87 4.90
N GLN A 10 -1.09 10.27 4.18
CA GLN A 10 -1.19 8.86 3.78
C GLN A 10 -0.43 7.93 4.76
N ASP A 11 0.12 8.50 5.84
CA ASP A 11 0.87 7.78 6.86
C ASP A 11 0.01 7.46 8.11
N GLU A 12 -1.01 8.27 8.44
CA GLU A 12 -1.79 8.10 9.70
C GLU A 12 -3.05 7.23 9.59
N GLU A 13 -3.79 7.26 8.48
CA GLU A 13 -5.06 6.52 8.34
C GLU A 13 -4.92 5.45 7.26
N PHE A 14 -4.13 4.42 7.58
CA PHE A 14 -4.17 3.11 6.93
C PHE A 14 -4.12 3.05 5.38
N ARG A 15 -3.04 3.55 4.76
CA ARG A 15 -2.49 2.96 3.50
C ARG A 15 -3.56 2.63 2.44
N ASP A 16 -4.48 3.57 2.19
CA ASP A 16 -5.65 3.38 1.31
C ASP A 16 -5.30 2.88 -0.10
N TYR A 17 -4.07 3.16 -0.53
CA TYR A 17 -3.53 2.82 -1.85
C TYR A 17 -2.31 1.88 -1.79
N GLY A 18 -2.20 1.09 -0.72
CA GLY A 18 -1.13 0.11 -0.53
C GLY A 18 -0.11 0.51 0.53
N VAL A 19 0.46 -0.51 1.16
CA VAL A 19 1.50 -0.48 2.18
C VAL A 19 2.85 -0.04 1.63
N VAL A 20 3.21 -0.54 0.46
CA VAL A 20 4.54 -0.41 -0.10
C VAL A 20 4.55 0.73 -1.11
N LEU A 21 3.67 0.65 -2.11
CA LEU A 21 3.69 1.59 -3.23
C LEU A 21 3.26 3.00 -2.82
N ARG A 22 2.29 3.13 -1.91
CA ARG A 22 1.78 4.41 -1.35
C ARG A 22 1.71 5.58 -2.36
N PRO A 23 1.12 5.41 -3.55
CA PRO A 23 1.21 6.41 -4.61
C PRO A 23 0.27 7.58 -4.38
N GLU A 24 0.57 8.74 -5.00
CA GLU A 24 -0.43 9.77 -5.24
C GLU A 24 -1.49 9.24 -6.20
N LEU A 25 -2.78 9.55 -5.95
CA LEU A 25 -3.85 9.22 -6.90
C LEU A 25 -3.81 10.19 -8.09
N SER A 26 -2.83 10.01 -8.98
CA SER A 26 -2.63 10.83 -10.18
C SER A 26 -2.21 9.93 -11.34
N ASN A 27 -2.96 9.97 -12.44
CA ASN A 27 -2.76 9.07 -13.59
C ASN A 27 -2.78 7.58 -13.20
N LEU A 28 -3.54 7.21 -12.17
CA LEU A 28 -3.54 5.87 -11.60
C LEU A 28 -4.97 5.36 -11.40
N ARG A 29 -5.18 4.08 -11.71
CA ARG A 29 -6.34 3.28 -11.33
C ARG A 29 -5.87 2.19 -10.39
N ILE A 30 -6.62 2.00 -9.32
CA ILE A 30 -6.30 1.06 -8.26
C ILE A 30 -7.54 0.18 -8.08
N ALA A 31 -7.36 -1.13 -8.22
CA ALA A 31 -8.36 -2.10 -7.83
C ALA A 31 -7.94 -2.70 -6.49
N THR A 32 -8.83 -2.66 -5.51
CA THR A 32 -8.56 -3.08 -4.13
C THR A 32 -9.50 -4.21 -3.73
N LEU A 33 -8.97 -5.22 -3.05
CA LEU A 33 -9.72 -6.24 -2.33
C LEU A 33 -9.18 -6.31 -0.91
N MET A 34 -10.08 -6.28 0.08
CA MET A 34 -9.73 -6.42 1.49
C MET A 34 -10.61 -7.45 2.16
N PHE A 35 -10.02 -8.22 3.05
CA PHE A 35 -10.70 -9.24 3.83
C PHE A 35 -10.27 -9.15 5.30
N GLY A 36 -11.22 -8.80 6.16
CA GLY A 36 -11.01 -8.69 7.60
C GLY A 36 -11.54 -9.92 8.34
N LEU A 37 -10.73 -10.46 9.24
CA LEU A 37 -11.06 -11.56 10.14
C LEU A 37 -10.95 -11.07 11.59
N PRO A 38 -12.03 -11.13 12.39
CA PRO A 38 -11.90 -10.92 13.83
C PRO A 38 -11.06 -12.06 14.42
N VAL A 39 -10.03 -11.70 15.19
CA VAL A 39 -9.19 -12.66 15.92
C VAL A 39 -9.72 -12.83 17.34
N SER A 40 -10.25 -11.74 17.93
CA SER A 40 -10.95 -11.66 19.20
C SER A 40 -12.02 -10.55 19.11
N ASP A 41 -12.57 -10.12 20.25
CA ASP A 41 -13.53 -9.02 20.30
C ASP A 41 -12.92 -7.69 19.83
N ASP A 42 -11.64 -7.44 20.16
CA ASP A 42 -10.94 -6.18 19.92
C ASP A 42 -9.72 -6.31 18.98
N SER A 43 -9.34 -7.53 18.58
CA SER A 43 -8.26 -7.79 17.63
C SER A 43 -8.76 -8.18 16.23
N ARG A 44 -8.10 -7.69 15.18
CA ARG A 44 -8.46 -7.96 13.78
C ARG A 44 -7.24 -8.23 12.91
N LEU A 45 -7.36 -9.24 12.06
CA LEU A 45 -6.42 -9.54 10.98
C LEU A 45 -7.04 -9.11 9.65
N THR A 46 -6.35 -8.28 8.87
CA THR A 46 -6.79 -7.81 7.55
C THR A 46 -5.80 -8.24 6.48
N LEU A 47 -6.31 -8.94 5.47
CA LEU A 47 -5.60 -9.25 4.24
C LEU A 47 -5.99 -8.23 3.17
N GLY A 48 -5.00 -7.67 2.47
CA GLY A 48 -5.21 -6.71 1.39
C GLY A 48 -4.57 -7.18 0.09
N TYR A 49 -5.22 -6.84 -1.02
CA TYR A 49 -4.67 -6.96 -2.37
C TYR A 49 -4.97 -5.68 -3.15
N HIS A 50 -3.93 -5.14 -3.78
CA HIS A 50 -4.03 -3.98 -4.66
C HIS A 50 -3.47 -4.31 -6.03
N ARG A 51 -4.12 -3.82 -7.08
CA ARG A 51 -3.61 -3.84 -8.45
C ARG A 51 -3.53 -2.43 -9.01
N PHE A 52 -2.34 -2.03 -9.42
CA PHE A 52 -2.02 -0.68 -9.87
C PHE A 52 -1.85 -0.62 -11.38
N ARG A 53 -2.59 0.28 -12.02
CA ARG A 53 -2.49 0.51 -13.47
C ARG A 53 -2.58 2.00 -13.78
N GLN A 54 -1.66 2.53 -14.57
CA GLN A 54 -1.78 3.89 -15.06
C GLN A 54 -3.00 4.06 -15.98
N VAL A 55 -3.61 5.24 -15.95
CA VAL A 55 -4.66 5.59 -16.93
C VAL A 55 -4.02 5.74 -18.31
N ASP A 56 -2.93 6.50 -18.40
CA ASP A 56 -2.10 6.70 -19.57
C ASP A 56 -0.65 6.31 -19.27
N ALA A 57 0.01 5.62 -20.21
CA ALA A 57 1.37 5.16 -19.97
C ALA A 57 2.29 6.39 -19.86
N ALA A 58 3.00 6.48 -18.74
CA ALA A 58 3.86 7.62 -18.44
C ALA A 58 5.14 7.14 -17.74
N PRO A 59 6.31 7.77 -18.00
CA PRO A 59 7.59 7.35 -17.45
C PRO A 59 7.78 7.84 -16.01
N PHE A 60 6.70 8.00 -15.24
CA PHE A 60 6.76 8.48 -13.86
C PHE A 60 5.54 8.00 -13.08
N LEU A 61 5.73 7.87 -11.77
CA LEU A 61 4.66 7.74 -10.78
C LEU A 61 4.90 8.84 -9.73
N ARG A 62 3.85 9.54 -9.31
CA ARG A 62 3.99 10.65 -8.36
C ARG A 62 3.89 10.15 -6.93
N ASP A 63 4.75 10.70 -6.07
CA ASP A 63 4.84 10.42 -4.63
C ASP A 63 4.66 8.93 -4.33
N ALA A 64 5.48 8.10 -4.96
CA ALA A 64 5.47 6.66 -4.75
C ALA A 64 6.53 6.28 -3.70
N GLY A 65 6.21 5.28 -2.88
CA GLY A 65 7.08 4.74 -1.83
C GLY A 65 8.23 3.85 -2.33
N ILE A 66 8.47 3.80 -3.64
CA ILE A 66 9.57 3.06 -4.27
C ILE A 66 10.40 3.98 -5.17
N ASP A 67 11.71 3.80 -5.14
CA ASP A 67 12.67 4.57 -5.96
C ASP A 67 12.85 3.93 -7.35
N ALA A 68 11.74 3.62 -8.02
CA ALA A 68 11.73 3.06 -9.36
C ALA A 68 10.73 3.80 -10.25
N GLU A 69 11.18 4.22 -11.43
CA GLU A 69 10.35 4.91 -12.42
C GLU A 69 9.89 3.94 -13.52
N PRO A 70 8.62 4.01 -13.94
CA PRO A 70 8.16 3.32 -15.13
C PRO A 70 8.86 3.81 -16.40
N THR A 71 8.84 3.02 -17.46
CA THR A 71 9.41 3.38 -18.77
C THR A 71 8.46 4.21 -19.65
N GLY A 72 7.17 4.26 -19.29
CA GLY A 72 6.11 4.89 -20.10
C GLY A 72 5.65 4.07 -21.31
N GLN A 73 6.12 2.82 -21.48
CA GLN A 73 5.73 1.94 -22.59
C GLN A 73 4.52 1.05 -22.25
N ALA A 74 4.25 0.81 -20.97
CA ALA A 74 3.17 -0.03 -20.49
C ALA A 74 2.46 0.62 -19.29
N LYS A 75 1.20 0.23 -19.07
CA LYS A 75 0.35 0.81 -18.02
C LYS A 75 0.35 0.00 -16.73
N GLU A 76 0.76 -1.27 -16.76
CA GLU A 76 0.70 -2.15 -15.59
C GLU A 76 1.85 -1.85 -14.62
N ILE A 77 1.56 -1.05 -13.59
CA ILE A 77 2.52 -0.68 -12.54
C ILE A 77 2.87 -1.90 -11.70
N GLY A 78 1.89 -2.68 -11.27
CA GLY A 78 2.16 -3.88 -10.48
C GLY A 78 0.99 -4.26 -9.58
N GLU A 79 1.30 -5.10 -8.62
CA GLU A 79 0.35 -5.57 -7.61
C GLU A 79 1.01 -5.63 -6.24
N GLU A 80 0.19 -5.56 -5.21
CA GLU A 80 0.65 -5.64 -3.83
C GLU A 80 -0.27 -6.54 -3.02
N PHE A 81 0.35 -7.42 -2.23
CA PHE A 81 -0.32 -8.16 -1.16
C PHE A 81 0.11 -7.59 0.18
N SER A 82 -0.85 -7.41 1.09
CA SER A 82 -0.60 -6.89 2.43
C SER A 82 -1.31 -7.71 3.50
N LEU A 83 -0.73 -7.66 4.70
CA LEU A 83 -1.28 -8.23 5.92
C LEU A 83 -1.13 -7.20 7.04
N ALA A 84 -2.24 -6.93 7.72
CA ALA A 84 -2.28 -6.06 8.89
C ALA A 84 -2.87 -6.85 10.07
N LEU A 85 -2.21 -6.80 11.21
CA LEU A 85 -2.72 -7.27 12.49
C LEU A 85 -2.86 -6.06 13.41
N HIS A 86 -4.08 -5.80 13.82
CA HIS A 86 -4.39 -4.89 14.91
C HIS A 86 -4.74 -5.73 16.13
N PHE A 87 -4.04 -5.50 17.23
CA PHE A 87 -4.11 -6.33 18.42
C PHE A 87 -4.31 -5.46 19.66
N GLN A 88 -5.44 -5.69 20.35
CA GLN A 88 -5.85 -4.92 21.51
C GLN A 88 -6.50 -5.87 22.53
N GLU A 89 -5.71 -6.68 23.23
CA GLU A 89 -6.23 -7.61 24.25
C GLU A 89 -6.07 -7.08 25.68
N TRP A 90 -5.32 -6.00 25.86
CA TRP A 90 -5.05 -5.40 27.15
C TRP A 90 -5.55 -3.95 27.15
N GLU A 91 -6.18 -3.53 28.24
CA GLU A 91 -6.82 -2.21 28.35
C GLU A 91 -5.85 -1.05 28.04
N ASP A 92 -4.57 -1.22 28.41
CA ASP A 92 -3.56 -0.17 28.29
C ASP A 92 -2.62 -0.35 27.10
N LEU A 93 -2.71 -1.44 26.33
CA LEU A 93 -1.72 -1.79 25.29
C LEU A 93 -2.37 -2.11 23.95
N GLU A 94 -2.02 -1.32 22.94
CA GLU A 94 -2.42 -1.51 21.56
C GLU A 94 -1.18 -1.77 20.68
N MET A 95 -1.26 -2.80 19.85
CA MET A 95 -0.21 -3.17 18.90
C MET A 95 -0.76 -3.21 17.48
N GLU A 96 0.01 -2.65 16.55
CA GLU A 96 -0.28 -2.70 15.12
C GLU A 96 0.94 -3.21 14.37
N VAL A 97 0.75 -4.24 13.56
CA VAL A 97 1.78 -4.82 12.68
C VAL A 97 1.23 -4.81 11.27
N ILE A 98 1.91 -4.14 10.34
CA ILE A 98 1.52 -4.16 8.93
C ILE A 98 2.71 -4.51 8.06
N THR A 99 2.54 -5.53 7.22
CA THR A 99 3.53 -5.93 6.21
C THR A 99 2.91 -5.94 4.82
N GLY A 100 3.73 -5.73 3.80
CA GLY A 100 3.29 -5.83 2.42
C GLY A 100 4.44 -6.13 1.47
N ARG A 101 4.09 -6.76 0.35
CA ARG A 101 4.98 -7.07 -0.77
C ARG A 101 4.39 -6.48 -2.04
N PHE A 102 5.14 -5.60 -2.68
CA PHE A 102 4.84 -5.11 -4.03
C PHE A 102 5.63 -5.91 -5.05
N THR A 103 5.00 -6.28 -6.16
CA THR A 103 5.64 -6.90 -7.33
C THR A 103 5.46 -6.00 -8.54
N ALA A 104 6.58 -5.61 -9.14
CA ALA A 104 6.64 -4.71 -10.27
C ALA A 104 6.02 -5.35 -11.52
N GLY A 105 5.13 -4.61 -12.16
CA GLY A 105 4.50 -4.97 -13.42
C GLY A 105 5.35 -4.57 -14.63
N ARG A 106 4.77 -4.77 -15.82
CA ARG A 106 5.44 -4.52 -17.11
C ARG A 106 5.85 -3.06 -17.35
N ALA A 107 5.29 -2.11 -16.60
CA ALA A 107 5.68 -0.71 -16.72
C ALA A 107 7.16 -0.47 -16.38
N TYR A 108 7.80 -1.39 -15.65
CA TYR A 108 9.22 -1.33 -15.26
C TYR A 108 10.18 -2.11 -16.16
N ASP A 109 9.70 -2.68 -17.28
CA ASP A 109 10.51 -3.41 -18.27
C ASP A 109 11.45 -4.47 -17.64
N ALA A 110 12.76 -4.22 -17.62
CA ALA A 110 13.75 -5.13 -17.03
C ALA A 110 13.51 -5.43 -15.54
N GLY A 111 12.86 -4.51 -14.82
CA GLY A 111 12.47 -4.69 -13.42
C GLY A 111 11.14 -5.42 -13.23
N ALA A 112 10.44 -5.83 -14.30
CA ALA A 112 9.17 -6.55 -14.17
C ALA A 112 9.35 -7.89 -13.44
N GLY A 113 8.53 -8.13 -12.43
CA GLY A 113 8.61 -9.30 -11.55
C GLY A 113 9.55 -9.13 -10.35
N GLU A 114 10.34 -8.06 -10.30
CA GLU A 114 11.05 -7.70 -9.08
C GLU A 114 10.06 -7.31 -7.98
N HIS A 115 10.47 -7.49 -6.73
CA HIS A 115 9.62 -7.23 -5.58
C HIS A 115 10.34 -6.41 -4.52
N THR A 116 9.56 -5.69 -3.74
CA THR A 116 10.04 -5.02 -2.54
C THR A 116 9.03 -5.19 -1.40
N ASP A 117 9.56 -5.25 -0.19
CA ASP A 117 8.80 -5.55 1.02
C ASP A 117 8.86 -4.35 1.97
N ARG A 118 7.78 -4.13 2.73
CA ARG A 118 7.75 -3.12 3.80
C ARG A 118 7.09 -3.70 5.04
N LEU A 119 7.71 -3.47 6.20
CA LEU A 119 7.16 -3.75 7.52
C LEU A 119 6.97 -2.43 8.28
N PHE A 120 5.87 -2.32 9.00
CA PHE A 120 5.59 -1.26 9.93
C PHE A 120 5.04 -1.85 11.22
N PHE A 121 5.44 -1.25 12.33
CA PHE A 121 5.08 -1.67 13.66
C PHE A 121 4.83 -0.44 14.51
N LYS A 122 3.72 -0.44 15.25
CA LYS A 122 3.36 0.58 16.22
C LYS A 122 2.93 -0.09 17.51
N LEU A 123 3.37 0.48 18.63
CA LEU A 123 2.99 0.08 19.97
C LEU A 123 2.55 1.34 20.72
N THR A 124 1.31 1.37 21.16
CA THR A 124 0.75 2.45 21.98
C THR A 124 0.52 1.92 23.38
N TYR A 125 0.93 2.69 24.38
CA TYR A 125 0.65 2.40 25.79
C TYR A 125 0.03 3.62 26.46
N GLU A 126 -1.13 3.45 27.08
CA GLU A 126 -1.85 4.52 27.81
C GLU A 126 -1.66 4.35 29.32
N PHE A 127 -1.49 5.48 30.03
CA PHE A 127 -1.22 5.55 31.48
C PHE A 127 -2.38 6.22 32.23
#